data_AF-A0A3M7MC00-F1
#
_entry.id   AF-A0A3M7MC00-F1
#
_cell.length_a   1.000
_cell.length_b   1.000
_cell.length_c   1.000
_cell.angle_alpha   90.00
_cell.angle_beta   90.00
_cell.angle_gamma   90.00
#
_symmetry.space_group_name_H-M   'P 1'
#
loop_
_entity.id
_entity.type
_entity.pdbx_description
1 polymer ?
#
loop_
_entity_poly.entity_id
_entity_poly.type
_entity_poly.pdbx_seq_one_letter_code
_entity_poly.pdbx_strand_id
1 'polypeptide(L)'
;MNYVQTHTSIPLPIVLDVNFDETEGEESWIIMTRLPGCQLGEAWPSMTNNAKAQTTSQLKSHFKQLHRLHPPEPAWIGSRSHGPAYDHRLDNRATCGPFASVGEFHDFLVAPVKNSPCPD
;
A
#
# COMPACT_ATOMS: atom_id res chain seq x y z
N MET A 1 0.13 -11.30 -3.59
CA MET A 1 1.09 -10.69 -4.55
C MET A 1 0.81 -11.04 -6.02
N ASN A 2 0.17 -12.18 -6.33
CA ASN A 2 -0.06 -12.64 -7.72
C ASN A 2 -0.72 -11.60 -8.66
N TYR A 3 -1.68 -10.82 -8.16
CA TYR A 3 -2.35 -9.78 -8.96
C TYR A 3 -1.36 -8.78 -9.57
N VAL A 4 -0.46 -8.22 -8.76
CA VAL A 4 0.55 -7.26 -9.26
C VAL A 4 1.53 -7.93 -10.22
N GLN A 5 1.93 -9.18 -9.93
CA GLN A 5 2.87 -9.94 -10.76
C GLN A 5 2.33 -10.23 -12.16
N THR A 6 1.04 -10.52 -12.28
CA THR A 6 0.39 -10.84 -13.56
C THR A 6 0.03 -9.61 -14.39
N HIS A 7 0.00 -8.42 -13.79
CA HIS A 7 -0.44 -7.18 -14.43
C HIS A 7 0.66 -6.13 -14.58
N THR A 8 1.89 -6.41 -14.13
CA THR A 8 3.01 -5.49 -14.22
C THR A 8 4.30 -6.24 -14.56
N SER A 9 5.29 -5.50 -15.05
CA SER A 9 6.66 -5.98 -15.28
C SER A 9 7.54 -5.89 -14.03
N ILE A 10 6.95 -5.69 -12.84
CA ILE A 10 7.72 -5.47 -11.61
C ILE A 10 8.27 -6.81 -11.15
N PRO A 11 9.59 -6.91 -10.89
CA PRO A 11 10.16 -8.11 -10.31
C PRO A 11 9.67 -8.26 -8.87
N LEU A 12 8.88 -9.28 -8.61
CA LEU A 12 8.33 -9.59 -7.29
C LEU A 12 8.77 -10.97 -6.82
N PRO A 13 8.98 -11.16 -5.51
CA PRO A 13 9.20 -12.48 -4.95
C PRO A 13 7.94 -13.33 -5.07
N ILE A 14 8.12 -14.64 -5.21
CA ILE A 14 7.03 -15.61 -5.25
C ILE A 14 6.70 -15.99 -3.82
N VAL A 15 5.41 -15.90 -3.45
CA VAL A 15 4.93 -16.35 -2.15
C VAL A 15 4.93 -17.88 -2.15
N LEU A 16 5.63 -18.48 -1.19
CA LEU A 16 5.74 -19.92 -1.03
C LEU A 16 4.75 -20.44 0.03
N ASP A 17 4.57 -19.67 1.11
CA ASP A 17 3.67 -20.03 2.20
C ASP A 17 3.22 -18.79 2.98
N VAL A 18 2.07 -18.88 3.66
CA VAL A 18 1.47 -17.82 4.46
C VAL A 18 0.86 -18.39 5.73
N ASN A 19 1.12 -17.75 6.86
CA ASN A 19 0.42 -18.00 8.11
C ASN A 19 -0.15 -16.69 8.62
N PHE A 20 -1.47 -16.63 8.71
CA PHE A 20 -2.20 -15.57 9.37
C PHE A 20 -3.09 -16.25 10.40
N ASP A 21 -2.51 -16.62 11.53
CA ASP A 21 -3.29 -17.20 12.61
C ASP A 21 -4.15 -16.11 13.28
N GLU A 22 -5.41 -16.45 13.55
CA GLU A 22 -6.37 -15.55 14.19
C GLU A 22 -6.30 -15.66 15.73
N THR A 23 -5.52 -16.60 16.25
CA THR A 23 -5.34 -16.82 17.68
C THR A 23 -4.36 -15.82 18.29
N GLU A 24 -4.75 -15.20 19.41
CA GLU A 24 -3.89 -14.25 20.13
C GLU A 24 -2.55 -14.90 20.54
N GLY A 25 -1.45 -14.37 20.03
CA GLY A 25 -0.09 -14.72 20.46
C GLY A 25 0.78 -15.43 19.42
N GLU A 26 0.23 -15.85 18.29
CA GLU A 26 1.04 -16.36 17.17
C GLU A 26 1.40 -15.24 16.18
N GLU A 27 2.68 -15.16 15.80
CA GLU A 27 3.15 -14.18 14.84
C GLU A 27 2.71 -14.56 13.42
N SER A 28 1.97 -13.67 12.76
CA SER A 28 1.67 -13.81 11.33
C SER A 28 2.94 -13.67 10.48
N TRP A 29 3.12 -14.52 9.48
CA TRP A 29 4.28 -14.49 8.60
C TRP A 29 3.96 -14.86 7.15
N ILE A 30 4.88 -14.47 6.26
CA ILE A 30 4.86 -14.80 4.83
C ILE A 30 6.23 -15.31 4.44
N ILE A 31 6.31 -16.52 3.88
CA ILE A 31 7.54 -17.05 3.27
C ILE A 31 7.52 -16.74 1.78
N MET A 32 8.60 -16.16 1.28
CA MET A 32 8.73 -15.75 -0.12
C MET A 32 10.13 -16.02 -0.66
N THR A 33 10.27 -16.15 -1.99
CA THR A 33 11.57 -16.31 -2.63
C THR A 33 12.44 -15.07 -2.45
N ARG A 34 13.76 -15.27 -2.31
CA ARG A 34 14.71 -14.15 -2.26
C ARG A 34 14.96 -13.61 -3.68
N LEU A 35 14.73 -12.32 -3.89
CA LEU A 35 15.17 -11.65 -5.12
C LEU A 35 16.70 -11.47 -5.10
N PRO A 36 17.39 -11.73 -6.22
CA PRO A 36 18.82 -11.49 -6.32
C PRO A 36 19.12 -9.98 -6.29
N GLY A 37 20.26 -9.60 -5.73
CA GLY A 37 20.74 -8.22 -5.66
C GLY A 37 21.02 -7.74 -4.24
N CYS A 38 21.20 -6.42 -4.12
CA CYS A 38 21.39 -5.69 -2.87
C CYS A 38 20.36 -4.55 -2.76
N GLN A 39 20.21 -4.01 -1.56
CA GLN A 39 19.25 -2.92 -1.35
C GLN A 39 19.70 -1.67 -2.09
N LEU A 40 18.74 -0.94 -2.67
CA LEU A 40 19.07 0.27 -3.44
C LEU A 40 19.82 1.30 -2.60
N GLY A 41 19.47 1.45 -1.31
CA GLY A 41 20.16 2.38 -0.40
C GLY A 41 21.64 2.03 -0.20
N GLU A 42 22.00 0.75 -0.22
CA GLU A 42 23.39 0.29 -0.11
C GLU A 42 24.15 0.46 -1.43
N ALA A 43 23.49 0.19 -2.56
CA ALA A 43 24.10 0.31 -3.88
C ALA A 43 24.26 1.77 -4.34
N TRP A 44 23.32 2.65 -3.98
CA TRP A 44 23.22 4.01 -4.53
C TRP A 44 24.51 4.84 -4.44
N PRO A 45 25.28 4.83 -3.33
CA PRO A 45 26.50 5.62 -3.23
C PRO A 45 27.58 5.23 -4.25
N SER A 46 27.68 3.95 -4.61
CA SER A 46 28.70 3.43 -5.54
C SER A 46 28.25 3.42 -7.00
N MET A 47 26.97 3.68 -7.28
CA MET A 47 26.43 3.72 -8.63
C MET A 47 26.91 4.94 -9.42
N THR A 48 27.22 4.72 -10.70
CA THR A 48 27.49 5.79 -11.66
C THR A 48 26.25 6.65 -11.90
N ASN A 49 26.44 7.88 -12.38
CA ASN A 49 25.32 8.77 -12.72
C ASN A 49 24.38 8.16 -13.77
N ASN A 50 24.94 7.43 -14.75
CA ASN A 50 24.14 6.73 -15.76
C ASN A 50 23.28 5.62 -15.12
N ALA A 51 23.86 4.80 -14.24
CA ALA A 51 23.12 3.76 -13.54
C ALA A 51 22.00 4.35 -12.67
N LYS A 52 22.26 5.44 -11.95
CA LYS A 52 21.23 6.16 -11.18
C LYS A 52 20.08 6.65 -12.06
N ALA A 53 20.40 7.29 -13.19
CA ALA A 53 19.39 7.76 -14.13
C ALA A 53 18.53 6.61 -14.70
N GLN A 54 19.16 5.48 -15.04
CA GLN A 54 18.46 4.29 -15.51
C GLN A 54 17.54 3.72 -14.42
N THR A 55 18.03 3.58 -13.18
CA THR A 55 17.23 3.09 -12.06
C THR A 55 16.05 4.01 -11.76
N THR A 56 16.23 5.33 -11.78
CA THR A 56 15.12 6.28 -11.63
C THR A 56 14.09 6.12 -12.74
N SER A 57 14.52 5.92 -13.99
CA SER A 57 13.62 5.66 -15.12
C SER A 57 12.82 4.35 -14.94
N GLN A 58 13.47 3.28 -14.49
CA GLN A 58 12.82 2.00 -14.21
C GLN A 58 11.80 2.11 -13.07
N LEU A 59 12.17 2.74 -11.95
CA LEU A 59 11.26 2.97 -10.83
C LEU A 59 10.04 3.80 -11.25
N LYS A 60 10.25 4.87 -12.02
CA LYS A 60 9.15 5.67 -12.58
C LYS A 60 8.21 4.82 -13.43
N SER A 61 8.75 3.93 -14.27
CA SER A 61 7.94 3.00 -15.07
C SER A 61 7.14 2.05 -14.17
N HIS A 62 7.76 1.47 -13.15
CA HIS A 62 7.09 0.56 -12.22
C HIS A 62 5.97 1.24 -11.44
N PHE A 63 6.19 2.43 -10.87
CA PHE A 63 5.13 3.19 -10.21
C PHE A 63 3.97 3.52 -11.15
N LYS A 64 4.28 3.89 -12.40
CA LYS A 64 3.26 4.14 -13.41
C LYS A 64 2.41 2.89 -13.70
N GLN A 65 3.02 1.71 -13.70
CA GLN A 65 2.29 0.45 -13.86
C GLN A 65 1.39 0.15 -12.65
N LEU A 66 1.91 0.31 -11.43
CA LEU A 66 1.11 0.13 -10.20
C LEU A 66 -0.10 1.08 -10.15
N HIS A 67 0.09 2.36 -10.46
CA HIS A 67 -0.99 3.35 -10.44
C HIS A 67 -2.05 3.11 -11.52
N ARG A 68 -1.77 2.26 -12.52
CA ARG A 68 -2.74 1.88 -13.56
C ARG A 68 -3.55 0.65 -13.18
N LEU A 69 -3.18 -0.06 -12.11
CA LEU A 69 -3.95 -1.19 -11.63
C LEU A 69 -5.27 -0.66 -11.05
N HIS A 70 -6.38 -1.19 -11.56
CA HIS A 70 -7.70 -0.94 -11.01
C HIS A 70 -8.11 -2.16 -10.19
N PRO A 71 -8.80 -1.98 -9.05
CA PRO A 71 -9.44 -3.11 -8.38
C PRO A 71 -10.49 -3.73 -9.32
N PRO A 72 -10.68 -5.06 -9.28
CA PRO A 72 -11.67 -5.73 -10.13
C PRO A 72 -13.12 -5.41 -9.74
N GLU A 73 -13.33 -4.90 -8.53
CA GLU A 73 -14.64 -4.55 -7.98
C GLU A 73 -14.82 -3.02 -7.89
N PRO A 74 -16.07 -2.51 -7.80
CA PRO A 74 -16.36 -1.10 -7.60
C PRO A 74 -15.57 -0.50 -6.43
N ALA A 75 -15.14 0.76 -6.56
CA ALA A 75 -14.27 1.37 -5.57
C ALA A 75 -14.99 1.64 -4.25
N TRP A 76 -14.51 1.03 -3.16
CA TRP A 76 -14.88 1.30 -1.77
C TRP A 76 -13.59 1.43 -0.93
N ILE A 77 -13.70 1.99 0.27
CA ILE A 77 -12.56 2.21 1.16
C ILE A 77 -12.87 1.59 2.52
N GLY A 78 -12.10 0.57 2.92
CA GLY A 78 -12.27 -0.10 4.21
C GLY A 78 -11.25 -1.22 4.41
N SER A 79 -11.48 -2.09 5.38
CA SER A 79 -10.62 -3.23 5.69
C SER A 79 -10.77 -4.34 4.65
N ARG A 80 -9.79 -5.26 4.55
CA ARG A 80 -9.81 -6.41 3.62
C ARG A 80 -11.14 -7.19 3.62
N SER A 81 -11.81 -7.28 4.77
CA SER A 81 -13.08 -8.00 4.93
C SER A 81 -14.32 -7.18 4.56
N HIS A 82 -14.16 -6.08 3.82
CA HIS A 82 -15.22 -5.11 3.51
C HIS A 82 -15.83 -4.46 4.76
N GLY A 83 -15.04 -4.33 5.83
CA GLY A 83 -15.46 -3.73 7.09
C GLY A 83 -14.77 -2.40 7.40
N PRO A 84 -14.98 -1.87 8.61
CA PRO A 84 -14.24 -0.72 9.10
C PRO A 84 -12.73 -1.00 9.16
N ALA A 85 -11.92 -0.02 8.81
CA ALA A 85 -10.46 -0.08 8.89
C ALA A 85 -9.93 0.75 10.06
N TYR A 86 -8.84 0.29 10.66
CA TYR A 86 -8.07 1.06 11.63
C TYR A 86 -6.93 1.79 10.89
N ASP A 87 -6.86 3.12 11.04
CA ASP A 87 -5.79 3.94 10.47
C ASP A 87 -5.36 5.00 11.49
N HIS A 88 -4.12 4.85 11.99
CA HIS A 88 -3.52 5.73 12.99
C HIS A 88 -3.43 7.20 12.58
N ARG A 89 -3.52 7.51 11.28
CA ARG A 89 -3.51 8.88 10.77
C ARG A 89 -4.88 9.53 10.84
N LEU A 90 -5.95 8.74 10.96
CA LEU A 90 -7.34 9.19 10.96
C LEU A 90 -7.89 9.25 12.39
N ASP A 91 -7.84 8.11 13.08
CA ASP A 91 -8.25 8.01 14.47
C ASP A 91 -7.46 6.88 15.15
N ASN A 92 -6.78 7.22 16.24
CA ASN A 92 -6.02 6.26 17.05
C ASN A 92 -6.91 5.45 18.01
N ARG A 93 -8.22 5.75 18.09
CA ARG A 93 -9.12 5.18 19.10
C ARG A 93 -10.22 4.30 18.51
N ALA A 94 -10.54 4.46 17.23
CA ALA A 94 -11.65 3.75 16.61
C ALA A 94 -11.33 3.37 15.16
N THR A 95 -12.03 2.34 14.68
CA THR A 95 -12.08 2.03 13.25
C THR A 95 -13.05 2.98 12.53
N CYS A 96 -12.85 3.17 11.23
CA CYS A 96 -13.70 4.01 10.39
C CYS A 96 -14.05 3.32 9.06
N GLY A 97 -15.13 3.77 8.43
CA GLY A 97 -15.66 3.13 7.22
C GLY A 97 -16.45 1.84 7.51
N PRO A 98 -16.66 0.96 6.51
CA PRO A 98 -16.24 1.15 5.12
C PRO A 98 -17.00 2.32 4.47
N PHE A 99 -16.36 2.98 3.53
CA PHE A 99 -16.95 4.06 2.73
C PHE A 99 -17.29 3.51 1.35
N ALA A 100 -18.51 3.74 0.87
CA ALA A 100 -18.98 3.25 -0.42
C ALA A 100 -18.35 4.01 -1.60
N SER A 101 -17.69 5.14 -1.34
CA SER A 101 -16.97 5.92 -2.34
C SER A 101 -15.83 6.74 -1.75
N VAL A 102 -14.96 7.22 -2.64
CA VAL A 102 -13.93 8.23 -2.31
C VAL A 102 -14.56 9.52 -1.76
N GLY A 103 -15.75 9.90 -2.25
CA GLY A 103 -16.46 11.10 -1.79
C GLY A 103 -16.85 11.00 -0.31
N GLU A 104 -17.47 9.89 0.09
CA GLU A 104 -17.84 9.63 1.49
C GLU A 104 -16.63 9.62 2.42
N PHE A 105 -15.53 9.02 1.97
CA PHE A 105 -14.28 9.04 2.72
C PHE A 105 -13.75 10.47 2.90
N HIS A 106 -13.72 11.28 1.84
CA HIS A 106 -13.27 12.67 1.93
C HIS A 106 -14.18 13.52 2.83
N ASP A 107 -15.50 13.33 2.77
CA ASP A 107 -16.44 14.02 3.65
C ASP A 107 -16.19 13.69 5.13
N PHE A 108 -15.86 12.43 5.43
CA PHE A 108 -15.42 12.02 6.76
C PHE A 108 -14.14 12.73 7.20
N LEU A 109 -13.11 12.82 6.33
CA LEU A 109 -11.84 13.48 6.67
C LEU A 109 -11.99 14.97 7.02
N VAL A 110 -12.92 15.67 6.37
CA VAL A 110 -13.10 17.11 6.55
C VAL A 110 -14.17 17.47 7.57
N ALA A 111 -15.01 16.53 8.01
CA ALA A 111 -16.06 16.77 8.98
C ALA A 111 -15.55 17.42 10.30
N PRO A 112 -14.40 17.00 10.88
CA PRO A 112 -13.85 17.67 12.07
C PRO A 112 -13.47 19.13 11.82
N VAL A 113 -12.98 19.46 10.62
CA VAL A 113 -12.64 20.84 10.24
C VAL A 113 -13.91 21.68 10.09
N LYS A 114 -14.95 21.14 9.45
CA LYS A 114 -16.25 21.81 9.32
C LYS A 114 -16.91 22.10 10.68
N ASN A 115 -16.65 21.26 11.67
CA ASN A 115 -17.19 21.37 13.03
C ASN A 115 -16.28 22.15 13.98
N SER A 116 -15.09 22.58 13.52
CA SER A 116 -14.20 23.38 14.33
C SER A 116 -14.72 24.82 14.39
N PRO A 117 -14.79 25.45 15.58
CA PRO A 117 -15.17 26.85 15.68
C PRO A 117 -14.18 27.70 14.86
N CYS A 118 -14.70 28.67 14.09
CA CYS A 118 -13.85 29.61 13.38
C CYS A 118 -13.05 30.41 14.43
N PRO A 119 -11.72 30.55 14.28
CA PRO A 119 -10.96 31.46 15.13
C PRO A 119 -11.49 32.89 14.94
N ASP A 120 -11.60 33.64 16.03
CA ASP A 120 -11.87 35.09 16.02
C ASP A 120 -10.76 35.88 15.32
#